data_AF-A0A7C7CPX9-F1
#
_entry.id   AF-A0A7C7CPX9-F1
#
_cell.length_a   1.000
_cell.length_b   1.000
_cell.length_c   1.000
_cell.angle_alpha   90.00
_cell.angle_beta   90.00
_cell.angle_gamma   90.00
#
_symmetry.space_group_name_H-M   'P 1'
#
loop_
_entity.id
_entity.type
_entity.pdbx_description
1 polymer ?
#
loop_
_entity_poly.entity_id
_entity_poly.type
_entity_poly.pdbx_seq_one_letter_code
_entity_poly.pdbx_strand_id
1 'polypeptide(L)' 'ECFAPNADKDSILLDDIDWQEVLPDSKLGSNREHIFSKELKQTGPQTHMRFNIYPDGGVSRLRIFGHPIT' A
#
# COMPACT_ATOMS: atom_id res chain seq x y z
N GLU A 1 19.28 -1.66 5.41
CA GLU A 1 18.92 -1.20 4.06
C GLU A 1 17.55 -1.76 3.70
N CYS A 2 16.82 -1.12 2.78
CA CYS A 2 15.50 -1.61 2.37
C CYS A 2 15.65 -2.82 1.43
N PHE A 3 14.88 -3.89 1.63
CA PHE A 3 14.95 -5.07 0.76
C PHE A 3 14.14 -4.85 -0.52
N ALA A 4 14.83 -4.38 -1.56
CA ALA A 4 14.29 -4.15 -2.89
C ALA A 4 15.23 -4.78 -3.94
N PRO A 5 15.19 -6.12 -4.14
CA PRO A 5 16.17 -6.81 -4.99
C PRO A 5 16.12 -6.38 -6.47
N ASN A 6 15.00 -5.80 -6.91
CA ASN A 6 14.75 -5.41 -8.30
C ASN A 6 14.47 -3.91 -8.47
N ALA A 7 14.69 -3.09 -7.44
CA ALA A 7 14.45 -1.65 -7.52
C ALA A 7 15.46 -0.91 -6.65
N ASP A 8 16.05 0.15 -7.19
CA ASP A 8 16.78 1.11 -6.37
C ASP A 8 15.81 2.12 -5.73
N LYS A 9 16.32 2.90 -4.78
CA LYS A 9 15.50 3.88 -4.06
C LYS A 9 14.92 4.95 -4.98
N ASP A 10 15.67 5.33 -6.02
CA ASP A 10 15.27 6.38 -6.94
C ASP A 10 14.14 5.90 -7.86
N SER A 11 14.16 4.63 -8.29
CA SER A 11 13.06 4.00 -9.05
C SER A 11 11.73 4.00 -8.27
N ILE A 12 11.79 3.78 -6.94
CA ILE A 12 10.59 3.85 -6.08
C ILE A 12 10.01 5.26 -6.04
N LEU A 13 10.85 6.29 -6.09
CA LEU A 13 10.43 7.70 -6.02
C LEU A 13 10.00 8.26 -7.39
N LEU A 14 10.55 7.73 -8.48
CA LEU A 14 10.32 8.19 -9.85
C LEU A 14 9.16 7.49 -10.56
N ASP A 15 8.39 6.66 -9.85
CA ASP A 15 7.25 5.90 -10.39
C ASP A 15 7.62 4.93 -11.53
N ASP A 16 8.87 4.46 -11.58
CA ASP A 16 9.36 3.48 -12.55
C ASP A 16 9.10 2.02 -12.11
N ILE A 17 8.15 1.83 -11.20
CA ILE A 17 7.77 0.53 -10.64
C ILE A 17 6.35 0.19 -11.07
N ASP A 18 6.18 -1.03 -11.58
CA ASP A 18 4.87 -1.59 -11.84
C ASP A 18 4.18 -2.00 -10.53
N TRP A 19 3.40 -1.09 -9.96
CA TRP A 19 2.70 -1.30 -8.70
C TRP A 19 1.48 -2.21 -8.88
N GLN A 20 1.45 -3.31 -8.13
CA GLN A 20 0.29 -4.19 -8.09
C GLN A 20 -0.79 -3.65 -7.13
N GLU A 21 -2.01 -3.52 -7.63
CA GLU A 21 -3.14 -3.04 -6.83
C GLU A 21 -3.59 -4.10 -5.82
N VAL A 22 -3.45 -3.78 -4.52
CA VAL A 22 -3.88 -4.66 -3.41
C VAL A 22 -5.30 -4.31 -2.94
N LEU A 23 -5.67 -3.03 -2.96
CA LEU A 23 -6.99 -2.54 -2.55
C LEU A 23 -7.50 -1.59 -3.64
N PRO A 24 -8.66 -1.88 -4.27
CA PRO A 24 -9.28 -0.93 -5.20
C PRO A 24 -9.68 0.38 -4.52
N ASP A 25 -9.86 1.43 -5.32
CA ASP A 25 -10.33 2.74 -4.85
C ASP A 25 -11.57 2.61 -3.95
N SER A 26 -11.41 3.04 -2.71
CA SER A 26 -12.40 2.84 -1.65
C SER A 26 -12.76 4.17 -1.00
N LYS A 27 -14.07 4.47 -0.93
CA LYS A 27 -14.53 5.68 -0.26
C LYS A 27 -14.30 5.60 1.24
N LEU A 28 -13.62 6.62 1.78
CA LEU A 28 -13.42 6.78 3.22
C LEU A 28 -14.44 7.77 3.79
N GLY A 29 -14.88 7.52 5.03
CA GLY A 29 -15.68 8.42 5.84
C GLY A 29 -14.83 9.24 6.82
N SER A 30 -15.37 10.36 7.29
CA SER A 30 -14.72 11.19 8.30
C SER A 30 -14.69 10.51 9.67
N ASN A 31 -13.61 10.76 10.43
CA ASN A 31 -13.42 10.43 11.84
C ASN A 31 -13.80 8.99 12.22
N ARG A 32 -13.35 8.02 11.42
CA ARG A 32 -13.55 6.60 11.70
C ARG A 32 -12.40 5.75 11.20
N GLU A 33 -12.27 4.57 11.77
CA GLU A 33 -11.40 3.53 11.25
C GLU A 33 -12.08 2.78 10.11
N HIS A 34 -11.31 2.47 9.06
CA HIS A 34 -11.74 1.64 7.94
C HIS A 34 -10.90 0.38 7.95
N ILE A 35 -11.56 -0.77 8.00
CA ILE A 35 -10.92 -2.07 8.02
C ILE A 35 -11.27 -2.78 6.72
N PHE A 36 -10.26 -3.04 5.90
CA PHE A 36 -10.39 -3.77 4.65
C PHE A 36 -9.79 -5.15 4.81
N SER A 37 -10.57 -6.19 4.53
CA SER A 37 -10.14 -7.58 4.68
C SER A 37 -10.68 -8.48 3.59
N LYS A 38 -11.92 -8.25 3.17
CA LYS A 38 -12.58 -9.00 2.08
C LYS A 38 -12.35 -8.35 0.73
N GLU A 39 -12.02 -7.06 0.73
CA GLU A 39 -11.79 -6.20 -0.42
C GLU A 39 -10.37 -6.32 -0.96
N LEU A 40 -9.46 -6.91 -0.17
CA LEU A 40 -8.06 -7.08 -0.55
C LEU A 40 -7.92 -8.14 -1.63
N LYS A 41 -7.19 -7.79 -2.69
CA LYS A 41 -6.77 -8.71 -3.74
C LYS A 41 -5.60 -9.57 -3.26
N GLN A 42 -5.54 -10.81 -3.72
CA GLN A 42 -4.39 -11.68 -3.46
C GLN A 42 -3.27 -11.35 -4.46
N THR A 43 -2.25 -10.63 -3.99
CA THR A 43 -1.08 -10.22 -4.79
C THR A 43 0.21 -10.94 -4.39
N GLY A 44 0.13 -11.90 -3.47
CA GLY A 44 1.29 -12.65 -2.97
C GLY A 44 2.19 -11.84 -2.02
N PRO A 45 3.42 -12.32 -1.77
CA PRO A 45 4.47 -11.62 -1.02
C PRO A 45 4.75 -10.19 -1.48
N GLN A 46 4.79 -9.23 -0.55
CA GLN A 46 5.12 -7.83 -0.85
C GLN A 46 6.15 -7.29 0.15
N THR A 47 7.08 -6.46 -0.33
CA THR A 47 8.13 -5.82 0.48
C THR A 47 7.88 -4.33 0.70
N HIS A 48 7.13 -3.71 -0.20
CA HIS A 48 6.80 -2.28 -0.19
C HIS A 48 5.31 -2.10 -0.41
N MET A 49 4.78 -1.01 0.12
CA MET A 49 3.38 -0.63 -0.04
C MET A 49 3.31 0.84 -0.40
N ARG A 50 2.54 1.16 -1.43
CA ARG A 50 2.20 2.54 -1.79
C ARG A 50 0.80 2.85 -1.30
N PHE A 51 0.66 3.97 -0.60
CA PHE A 51 -0.63 4.46 -0.14
C PHE A 51 -0.97 5.75 -0.86
N ASN A 52 -2.11 5.74 -1.55
CA ASN A 52 -2.60 6.88 -2.32
C ASN A 52 -3.91 7.40 -1.70
N ILE A 53 -4.05 8.72 -1.58
CA ILE A 53 -5.28 9.41 -1.16
C ILE A 53 -5.64 10.38 -2.28
N TYR A 54 -6.90 10.33 -2.75
CA TYR A 54 -7.38 11.15 -3.86
C TYR A 54 -8.64 11.95 -3.48
N PRO A 55 -8.81 13.19 -3.99
CA PRO A 55 -7.80 13.98 -4.71
C PRO A 55 -6.70 14.52 -3.77
N ASP A 56 -7.04 14.68 -2.49
CA ASP A 56 -6.17 15.06 -1.39
C ASP A 56 -6.86 14.66 -0.07
N GLY A 57 -6.20 14.91 1.07
CA GLY A 57 -6.81 14.72 2.38
C GLY A 57 -5.81 14.35 3.47
N GLY A 58 -6.35 14.05 4.66
CA GLY A 58 -5.58 13.65 5.82
C GLY A 58 -5.97 12.27 6.31
N VAL A 59 -5.00 11.38 6.45
CA VAL A 59 -5.16 10.09 7.12
C VAL A 59 -4.31 10.10 8.38
N SER A 60 -4.97 9.99 9.52
CA SER A 60 -4.28 10.02 10.81
C SER A 60 -3.30 8.86 10.94
N ARG A 61 -3.71 7.65 10.58
CA ARG A 61 -2.89 6.43 10.70
C ARG A 61 -3.21 5.45 9.57
N LEU A 62 -2.16 4.80 9.06
CA LEU A 62 -2.24 3.63 8.20
C LEU A 62 -1.66 2.43 8.96
N ARG A 63 -2.36 1.30 8.96
CA ARG A 63 -1.88 0.04 9.51
C ARG A 63 -1.98 -1.02 8.44
N ILE A 64 -0.88 -1.72 8.18
CA ILE A 64 -0.81 -2.82 7.21
C ILE A 64 -0.47 -4.07 8.00
N PHE A 65 -1.39 -5.03 7.99
CA PHE A 65 -1.22 -6.29 8.68
C PHE A 65 -0.85 -7.38 7.67
N GLY A 66 0.12 -8.21 8.03
CA GLY A 66 0.57 -9.32 7.22
C GLY A 66 1.37 -10.29 8.08
N HIS A 67 1.66 -11.46 7.51
CA HIS A 67 2.56 -12.41 8.14
C HIS A 67 3.92 -12.33 7.44
N PRO A 68 5.03 -12.38 8.19
CA PRO A 68 6.34 -12.48 7.58
C PRO A 68 6.44 -13.80 6.80
N ILE A 69 7.17 -13.75 5.70
CA ILE A 69 7.50 -14.95 4.94
C ILE A 69 8.78 -15.49 5.57
N THR A 70 8.62 -16.56 6.35
CA THR A 70 9.73 -17.36 6.89
C THR A 70 10.33 -18.26 5.83
#